data_AF-A0AAD7NGM9-F1
#
_entry.id   AF-A0AAD7NGM9-F1
#
_cell.length_a   1.000
_cell.length_b   1.000
_cell.length_c   1.000
_cell.angle_alpha   90.00
_cell.angle_beta   90.00
_cell.angle_gamma   90.00
#
_symmetry.space_group_name_H-M   'P 1'
#
loop_
_entity.id
_entity.type
_entity.pdbx_description
1 polymer ?
#
loop_
_entity_poly.entity_id
_entity_poly.type
_entity_poly.pdbx_seq_one_letter_code
_entity_poly.pdbx_strand_id
1 'polypeptide(L)'
;MVKAASLAEPDPEERSHWASLASHSLWQHIVNPSSVEENARTNLLTQDVKLNERDPPPLHKKMVKCLTKYGVSFETVHPSNEIKEDMPLWHHPGKIPGKRQENNGRKAKCLRKKHAVKKVRDALDMIRRLDDPQHTRSEVCGCNACDVDRTVRRCLNPHACVAAAAARLKQIRPKWIPNTNEAPEPTPTTADTTEEGDFKPPAGITTLAQGLRAMTRRTDEPKERENPPVRWRAETIPPPAEVEIFIAGVVHAPVSQTACAAAGIFIEDGSTRDTGKCIPIAGEQSPYAAELFAALEATKMTHRDTVLTITS
;
A
#
# COMPACT_ATOMS: atom_id res chain seq x y z
N MET A 1 12.64 -5.72 0.25
CA MET A 1 11.23 -6.15 0.18
C MET A 1 11.06 -7.66 0.06
N VAL A 2 11.91 -8.38 -0.68
CA VAL A 2 11.84 -9.86 -0.87
C VAL A 2 11.61 -10.65 0.44
N LYS A 3 12.31 -10.31 1.53
CA LYS A 3 12.11 -10.97 2.84
C LYS A 3 10.71 -10.71 3.44
N ALA A 4 10.16 -9.51 3.29
CA ALA A 4 8.82 -9.20 3.79
C ALA A 4 7.74 -9.92 2.97
N ALA A 5 7.92 -10.05 1.66
CA ALA A 5 7.04 -10.85 0.80
C ALA A 5 6.97 -12.31 1.25
N SER A 6 8.13 -12.93 1.52
CA SER A 6 8.14 -14.31 2.05
C SER A 6 7.49 -14.42 3.44
N LEU A 7 7.52 -13.36 4.26
CA LEU A 7 6.81 -13.32 5.54
C LEU A 7 5.28 -13.16 5.37
N ALA A 8 4.83 -12.54 4.28
CA ALA A 8 3.41 -12.39 3.95
C ALA A 8 2.79 -13.59 3.23
N GLU A 9 3.60 -14.52 2.72
CA GLU A 9 3.12 -15.68 1.94
C GLU A 9 2.12 -16.51 2.76
N PRO A 10 0.81 -16.55 2.43
CA PRO A 10 -0.19 -17.31 3.19
C PRO A 10 0.06 -18.82 3.20
N ASP A 11 0.56 -19.39 2.10
CA ASP A 11 0.73 -20.84 1.97
C ASP A 11 1.95 -21.30 2.80
N PRO A 12 1.77 -22.22 3.77
CA PRO A 12 2.89 -22.80 4.51
C PRO A 12 3.93 -23.50 3.64
N GLU A 13 3.54 -24.06 2.49
CA GLU A 13 4.43 -24.81 1.59
C GLU A 13 5.30 -23.87 0.74
N GLU A 14 4.74 -22.75 0.29
CA GLU A 14 5.48 -21.72 -0.45
C GLU A 14 6.26 -20.79 0.49
N ARG A 15 5.87 -20.73 1.77
CA ARG A 15 6.55 -19.92 2.77
C ARG A 15 7.88 -20.56 3.17
N SER A 16 8.97 -19.82 2.92
CA SER A 16 10.31 -20.22 3.35
C SER A 16 10.37 -20.55 4.86
N HIS A 17 11.15 -21.58 5.22
CA HIS A 17 11.26 -22.05 6.61
C HIS A 17 11.69 -20.95 7.59
N TRP A 18 12.59 -20.06 7.16
CA TRP A 18 13.03 -18.94 8.01
C TRP A 18 11.89 -17.95 8.27
N ALA A 19 10.98 -17.73 7.31
CA ALA A 19 9.83 -16.84 7.48
C ALA A 19 8.78 -17.44 8.42
N SER A 20 8.59 -18.77 8.39
CA SER A 20 7.77 -19.49 9.38
C SER A 20 8.33 -19.37 10.80
N LEU A 21 9.64 -19.58 10.97
CA LEU A 21 10.32 -19.40 12.27
C LEU A 21 10.26 -17.95 12.75
N ALA A 22 10.52 -16.98 11.86
CA ALA A 22 10.44 -15.57 12.18
C ALA A 22 9.02 -15.16 12.58
N SER A 23 8.01 -15.62 11.84
CA SER A 23 6.59 -15.39 12.18
C SER A 23 6.27 -15.93 13.56
N HIS A 24 6.61 -17.20 13.83
CA HIS A 24 6.38 -17.82 15.12
C HIS A 24 7.05 -17.04 16.27
N SER A 25 8.32 -16.66 16.10
CA SER A 25 9.05 -15.87 17.10
C SER A 25 8.40 -14.50 17.30
N LEU A 26 8.03 -13.78 16.25
CA LEU A 26 7.39 -12.46 16.36
C LEU A 26 6.04 -12.51 17.06
N TRP A 27 5.25 -13.59 16.86
CA TRP A 27 3.98 -13.79 17.56
C TRP A 27 4.16 -13.90 19.09
N GLN A 28 5.35 -14.27 19.58
CA GLN A 28 5.67 -14.28 21.01
C GLN A 28 5.95 -12.87 21.56
N HIS A 29 6.32 -11.92 20.69
CA HIS A 29 6.69 -10.55 21.06
C HIS A 29 5.61 -9.52 20.72
N ILE A 30 4.33 -9.88 20.79
CA ILE A 30 3.24 -8.92 20.61
C ILE A 30 3.04 -8.10 21.90
N VAL A 31 2.74 -6.81 21.73
CA VAL A 31 2.35 -5.96 22.86
C VAL A 31 1.05 -6.50 23.42
N ASN A 32 1.13 -7.09 24.61
CA ASN A 32 0.06 -7.82 25.27
C ASN A 32 -0.40 -9.07 24.48
N PRO A 33 0.31 -10.21 24.64
CA PRO A 33 0.00 -11.45 23.93
C PRO A 33 -1.40 -12.00 24.25
N SER A 34 -1.98 -11.62 25.40
CA SER A 34 -3.37 -11.98 25.75
C SER A 34 -4.43 -11.29 24.88
N SER A 35 -4.05 -10.22 24.17
CA SER A 35 -4.96 -9.50 23.29
C SER A 35 -5.23 -10.22 21.97
N VAL A 36 -4.31 -11.08 21.53
CA VAL A 36 -4.43 -11.89 20.30
C VAL A 36 -4.27 -13.37 20.64
N GLU A 37 -5.40 -14.06 20.81
CA GLU A 37 -5.43 -15.51 21.02
C GLU A 37 -4.80 -16.25 19.83
N GLU A 38 -4.14 -17.39 20.10
CA GLU A 38 -3.40 -18.15 19.08
C GLU A 38 -4.26 -18.60 17.89
N ASN A 39 -5.51 -18.98 18.16
CA ASN A 39 -6.49 -19.35 17.16
C ASN A 39 -7.01 -18.16 16.31
N ALA A 40 -6.64 -16.91 16.65
CA ALA A 40 -6.92 -15.71 15.87
C ALA A 40 -5.76 -15.30 14.96
N ARG A 41 -4.59 -15.93 15.11
CA ARG A 41 -3.36 -15.60 14.39
C ARG A 41 -3.39 -16.23 13.01
N THR A 42 -3.09 -15.45 11.98
CA THR A 42 -2.92 -15.93 10.61
C THR A 42 -1.57 -15.47 10.07
N ASN A 43 -1.46 -14.20 9.70
CA ASN A 43 -0.24 -13.58 9.21
C ASN A 43 -0.06 -12.20 9.87
N LEU A 44 1.14 -11.97 10.36
CA LEU A 44 1.48 -10.78 11.13
C LEU A 44 1.39 -9.50 10.30
N LEU A 45 1.74 -9.55 9.02
CA LEU A 45 1.75 -8.37 8.15
C LEU A 45 0.37 -8.01 7.61
N THR A 46 -0.57 -8.97 7.62
CA THR A 46 -1.95 -8.75 7.19
C THR A 46 -2.89 -8.50 8.37
N GLN A 47 -2.41 -8.51 9.62
CA GLN A 47 -3.20 -8.20 10.81
C GLN A 47 -2.72 -6.90 11.46
N ASP A 48 -3.65 -6.09 11.96
CA ASP A 48 -3.36 -4.88 12.72
C ASP A 48 -2.98 -5.24 14.16
N VAL A 49 -1.73 -5.66 14.32
CA VAL A 49 -1.14 -6.09 15.59
C VAL A 49 0.09 -5.24 15.90
N LYS A 50 0.20 -4.80 17.16
CA LYS A 50 1.37 -4.04 17.63
C LYS A 50 2.43 -4.97 18.17
N LEU A 51 3.63 -4.89 17.60
CA LEU A 51 4.80 -5.65 18.05
C LEU A 51 5.55 -4.90 19.16
N ASN A 52 6.09 -5.65 20.12
CA ASN A 52 6.98 -5.13 21.15
C ASN A 52 8.36 -4.92 20.53
N GLU A 53 8.83 -3.68 20.50
CA GLU A 53 10.14 -3.34 19.93
C GLU A 53 11.31 -3.53 20.90
N ARG A 54 11.04 -3.72 22.20
CA ARG A 54 12.08 -3.72 23.24
C ARG A 54 12.79 -5.06 23.34
N ASP A 55 12.03 -6.15 23.32
CA ASP A 55 12.47 -7.50 23.68
C ASP A 55 12.56 -8.58 22.56
N PRO A 56 12.40 -8.30 21.25
CA PRO A 56 12.60 -9.35 20.25
C PRO A 56 14.10 -9.64 20.03
N PRO A 57 14.47 -10.86 19.58
CA PRO A 57 15.85 -11.19 19.21
C PRO A 57 16.48 -10.15 18.27
N PRO A 58 17.80 -9.88 18.31
CA PRO A 58 18.41 -8.75 17.61
C PRO A 58 18.05 -8.65 16.12
N LEU A 59 17.96 -9.78 15.42
CA LEU A 59 17.57 -9.82 14.01
C LEU A 59 16.09 -9.43 13.81
N HIS A 60 15.19 -9.99 14.62
CA HIS A 60 13.77 -9.65 14.60
C HIS A 60 13.55 -8.18 14.98
N LYS A 61 14.29 -7.66 15.96
CA LYS A 61 14.26 -6.24 16.34
C LYS A 61 14.60 -5.32 15.16
N LYS A 62 15.65 -5.64 14.40
CA LYS A 62 15.99 -4.89 13.17
C LYS A 62 14.88 -4.97 12.14
N MET A 63 14.27 -6.14 11.97
CA MET A 63 13.15 -6.33 11.03
C MET A 63 11.91 -5.54 11.44
N VAL A 64 11.47 -5.62 12.70
CA VAL A 64 10.32 -4.87 13.22
C VAL A 64 10.59 -3.37 13.10
N LYS A 65 11.77 -2.89 13.52
CA LYS A 65 12.14 -1.48 13.34
C LYS A 65 12.10 -1.04 11.88
N CYS A 66 12.53 -1.89 10.96
CA CYS A 66 12.45 -1.62 9.52
C CYS A 66 10.99 -1.53 9.06
N LEU A 67 10.15 -2.50 9.43
CA LEU A 67 8.72 -2.50 9.10
C LEU A 67 8.02 -1.25 9.65
N THR A 68 8.26 -0.89 10.92
CA THR A 68 7.69 0.31 11.54
C THR A 68 8.23 1.59 10.89
N LYS A 69 9.55 1.72 10.72
CA LYS A 69 10.22 2.91 10.17
C LYS A 69 9.74 3.24 8.76
N TYR A 70 9.53 2.22 7.93
CA TYR A 70 9.08 2.39 6.55
C TYR A 70 7.57 2.18 6.38
N GLY A 71 6.80 2.14 7.48
CA GLY A 71 5.35 2.01 7.46
C GLY A 71 4.88 0.84 6.59
N VAL A 72 5.56 -0.31 6.68
CA VAL A 72 5.23 -1.47 5.86
C VAL A 72 3.89 -2.01 6.32
N SER A 73 2.88 -1.92 5.46
CA SER A 73 1.54 -2.44 5.71
C SER A 73 0.98 -3.07 4.44
N PHE A 74 0.01 -3.96 4.63
CA PHE A 74 -0.77 -4.48 3.52
C PHE A 74 -1.78 -3.42 3.06
N GLU A 75 -1.56 -2.86 1.87
CA GLU A 75 -2.42 -1.84 1.27
C GLU A 75 -2.53 -2.09 -0.23
N THR A 76 -3.75 -2.08 -0.74
CA THR A 76 -4.03 -2.28 -2.16
C THR A 76 -5.15 -1.35 -2.59
N VAL A 77 -5.10 -0.85 -3.82
CA VAL A 77 -6.13 0.05 -4.34
C VAL A 77 -7.41 -0.75 -4.61
N HIS A 78 -7.27 -1.89 -5.29
CA HIS A 78 -8.36 -2.79 -5.66
C HIS A 78 -7.98 -4.22 -5.27
N PRO A 79 -8.29 -4.68 -4.04
CA PRO A 79 -8.09 -6.07 -3.66
C PRO A 79 -9.02 -6.96 -4.49
N SER A 80 -8.51 -8.07 -5.02
CA SER A 80 -9.37 -9.08 -5.64
C SER A 80 -10.29 -9.73 -4.61
N ASN A 81 -11.41 -10.32 -5.06
CA ASN A 81 -12.31 -11.02 -4.14
C ASN A 81 -11.62 -12.19 -3.42
N GLU A 82 -10.73 -12.91 -4.11
CA GLU A 82 -9.91 -13.99 -3.53
C GLU A 82 -9.07 -13.49 -2.37
N ILE A 83 -8.42 -12.33 -2.55
CA ILE A 83 -7.62 -11.68 -1.51
C ILE A 83 -8.49 -11.22 -0.35
N LYS A 84 -9.62 -10.55 -0.63
CA LYS A 84 -10.57 -10.11 0.40
C LYS A 84 -11.04 -11.30 1.25
N GLU A 85 -11.29 -12.45 0.62
CA GLU A 85 -11.69 -13.69 1.28
C GLU A 85 -10.58 -14.30 2.15
N ASP A 86 -9.33 -14.22 1.71
CA ASP A 86 -8.17 -14.72 2.43
C ASP A 86 -7.70 -13.82 3.58
N MET A 87 -8.22 -12.60 3.66
CA MET A 87 -7.90 -11.68 4.76
C MET A 87 -8.33 -12.24 6.12
N PRO A 88 -7.57 -11.92 7.19
CA PRO A 88 -7.92 -12.31 8.56
C PRO A 88 -9.17 -11.59 9.05
N LEU A 89 -10.15 -12.34 9.58
CA LEU A 89 -11.33 -11.76 10.20
C LEU A 89 -11.01 -11.01 11.51
N TRP A 90 -10.03 -11.53 12.25
CA TRP A 90 -9.62 -11.02 13.56
C TRP A 90 -8.47 -10.04 13.42
N HIS A 91 -8.50 -8.94 14.18
CA HIS A 91 -7.49 -7.88 14.06
C HIS A 91 -7.31 -7.41 12.61
N HIS A 92 -8.42 -7.31 11.88
CA HIS A 92 -8.44 -6.97 10.46
C HIS A 92 -7.86 -5.56 10.22
N PRO A 93 -6.98 -5.35 9.21
CA PRO A 93 -6.35 -4.06 8.93
C PRO A 93 -7.35 -3.01 8.44
N GLY A 94 -8.30 -3.43 7.61
CA GLY A 94 -9.47 -2.64 7.21
C GLY A 94 -10.54 -2.43 8.27
N LYS A 95 -10.22 -2.35 9.57
CA LYS A 95 -11.22 -2.06 10.60
C LYS A 95 -11.73 -0.61 10.48
N ILE A 96 -12.99 -0.39 10.83
CA ILE A 96 -13.55 0.97 10.87
C ILE A 96 -12.96 1.70 12.10
N PRO A 97 -12.28 2.86 11.95
CA PRO A 97 -11.71 3.60 13.07
C PRO A 97 -12.81 4.06 14.03
N GLY A 98 -12.50 4.12 15.33
CA GLY A 98 -13.46 4.45 16.37
C GLY A 98 -14.44 3.32 16.76
N LYS A 99 -14.60 2.26 15.95
CA LYS A 99 -15.41 1.09 16.32
C LYS A 99 -14.58 0.07 17.10
N ARG A 100 -15.05 -0.30 18.30
CA ARG A 100 -14.42 -1.34 19.11
C ARG A 100 -14.62 -2.71 18.46
N GLN A 101 -13.53 -3.42 18.26
CA GLN A 101 -13.53 -4.80 17.79
C GLN A 101 -13.78 -5.76 18.95
N GLU A 102 -14.88 -6.52 18.91
CA GLU A 102 -15.23 -7.51 19.95
C GLU A 102 -14.47 -8.84 19.77
N ASN A 103 -13.15 -8.79 19.72
CA ASN A 103 -12.34 -9.97 19.46
C ASN A 103 -12.39 -10.97 20.62
N ASN A 104 -12.63 -10.54 21.86
CA ASN A 104 -12.51 -11.40 23.05
C ASN A 104 -13.84 -11.79 23.72
N GLY A 105 -14.97 -11.51 23.07
CA GLY A 105 -16.29 -11.90 23.56
C GLY A 105 -16.50 -13.42 23.56
N ARG A 106 -17.46 -13.93 24.34
CA ARG A 106 -17.77 -15.37 24.42
C ARG A 106 -18.08 -15.98 23.05
N LYS A 107 -18.83 -15.26 22.21
CA LYS A 107 -19.18 -15.69 20.84
C LYS A 107 -17.97 -15.67 19.91
N ALA A 108 -17.13 -14.64 19.98
CA ALA A 108 -15.87 -14.59 19.21
C ALA A 108 -14.94 -15.75 19.58
N LYS A 109 -14.81 -16.07 20.87
CA LYS A 109 -14.06 -17.25 21.34
C LYS A 109 -14.65 -18.56 20.81
N CYS A 110 -15.98 -18.68 20.79
CA CYS A 110 -16.68 -19.83 20.23
C CYS A 110 -16.40 -19.98 18.72
N LEU A 111 -16.53 -18.89 17.96
CA LEU A 111 -16.22 -18.84 16.53
C LEU A 111 -14.81 -19.34 16.24
N ARG A 112 -13.81 -18.88 16.98
CA ARG A 112 -12.43 -19.32 16.78
C ARG A 112 -12.15 -20.75 17.25
N LYS A 113 -12.62 -21.13 18.44
CA LYS A 113 -12.26 -22.42 19.07
C LYS A 113 -13.09 -23.59 18.55
N LYS A 114 -14.38 -23.37 18.30
CA LYS A 114 -15.34 -24.44 17.96
C LYS A 114 -15.68 -24.46 16.48
N HIS A 115 -15.80 -23.29 15.85
CA HIS A 115 -16.11 -23.19 14.42
C HIS A 115 -14.87 -22.97 13.54
N ALA A 116 -13.68 -22.84 14.14
CA ALA A 116 -12.41 -22.61 13.45
C ALA A 116 -12.40 -21.39 12.50
N VAL A 117 -13.25 -20.39 12.75
CA VAL A 117 -13.36 -19.19 11.90
C VAL A 117 -12.12 -18.31 12.11
N LYS A 118 -11.33 -18.12 11.05
CA LYS A 118 -10.09 -17.31 11.05
C LYS A 118 -10.08 -16.22 9.97
N LYS A 119 -10.59 -16.54 8.79
CA LYS A 119 -10.59 -15.70 7.59
C LYS A 119 -11.96 -15.09 7.32
N VAL A 120 -12.00 -14.11 6.40
CA VAL A 120 -13.25 -13.50 5.93
C VAL A 120 -14.14 -14.55 5.25
N ARG A 121 -13.57 -15.44 4.42
CA ARG A 121 -14.34 -16.55 3.81
C ARG A 121 -15.06 -17.43 4.82
N ASP A 122 -14.39 -17.80 5.91
CA ASP A 122 -14.98 -18.66 6.94
C ASP A 122 -16.23 -18.00 7.58
N ALA A 123 -16.19 -16.67 7.75
CA ALA A 123 -17.33 -15.92 8.25
C ALA A 123 -18.45 -15.84 7.21
N LEU A 124 -18.13 -15.61 5.93
CA LEU A 124 -19.12 -15.58 4.85
C LEU A 124 -19.83 -16.94 4.72
N ASP A 125 -19.09 -18.04 4.72
CA ASP A 125 -19.63 -19.40 4.69
C ASP A 125 -20.56 -19.68 5.87
N MET A 126 -20.22 -19.15 7.05
CA MET A 126 -21.07 -19.27 8.21
C MET A 126 -22.35 -18.43 8.08
N ILE A 127 -22.29 -17.26 7.49
CA ILE A 127 -23.41 -16.32 7.32
C ILE A 127 -24.40 -16.80 6.27
N ARG A 128 -23.96 -17.50 5.22
CA ARG A 128 -24.84 -18.12 4.20
C ARG A 128 -25.94 -18.99 4.81
N ARG A 129 -25.74 -19.51 6.02
CA ARG A 129 -26.75 -20.27 6.78
C ARG A 129 -27.95 -19.44 7.21
N LEU A 130 -27.83 -18.11 7.27
CA LEU A 130 -28.97 -17.23 7.58
C LEU A 130 -29.98 -17.19 6.43
N ASP A 131 -29.54 -17.53 5.21
CA ASP A 131 -30.36 -17.55 4.01
C ASP A 131 -30.97 -18.94 3.75
N ASP A 132 -30.60 -19.95 4.54
CA ASP A 132 -31.17 -21.29 4.47
C ASP A 132 -32.64 -21.26 4.97
N PRO A 133 -33.63 -21.68 4.15
CA PRO A 133 -35.03 -21.70 4.55
C PRO A 133 -35.33 -22.63 5.73
N GLN A 134 -34.48 -23.62 6.00
CA GLN A 134 -34.61 -24.50 7.17
C GLN A 134 -34.07 -23.86 8.45
N HIS A 135 -33.29 -22.78 8.34
CA HIS A 135 -32.70 -22.10 9.48
C HIS A 135 -33.70 -21.14 10.13
N THR A 136 -33.74 -21.16 11.47
CA THR A 136 -34.60 -20.29 12.26
C THR A 136 -33.76 -19.45 13.19
N ARG A 137 -34.22 -18.23 13.50
CA ARG A 137 -33.53 -17.28 14.40
C ARG A 137 -33.71 -17.66 15.87
N SER A 138 -33.37 -18.89 16.22
CA SER A 138 -33.56 -19.48 17.55
C SER A 138 -32.29 -20.19 18.02
N GLU A 139 -32.09 -20.23 19.34
CA GLU A 139 -30.98 -20.97 19.96
C GLU A 139 -31.10 -22.48 19.73
N VAL A 140 -32.33 -22.96 19.57
CA VAL A 140 -32.69 -24.38 19.38
C VAL A 140 -33.10 -24.68 17.93
N CYS A 141 -32.53 -23.96 16.96
CA CYS A 141 -32.77 -24.25 15.55
C CYS A 141 -32.47 -25.72 15.23
N GLY A 142 -33.43 -26.38 14.58
CA GLY A 142 -33.38 -27.80 14.22
C GLY A 142 -32.76 -28.10 12.87
N CYS A 143 -32.24 -27.11 12.14
CA CYS A 143 -31.57 -27.36 10.86
C CYS A 143 -30.29 -28.20 11.06
N ASN A 144 -29.94 -28.99 10.04
CA ASN A 144 -28.79 -29.90 10.10
C ASN A 144 -27.48 -29.19 10.48
N ALA A 145 -27.24 -27.98 9.97
CA ALA A 145 -26.04 -27.21 10.29
C ALA A 145 -25.97 -26.79 11.76
N CYS A 146 -27.10 -26.33 12.33
CA CYS A 146 -27.17 -25.99 13.75
C CYS A 146 -27.08 -27.23 14.65
N ASP A 147 -27.64 -28.35 14.20
CA ASP A 147 -27.54 -29.60 14.96
C ASP A 147 -26.10 -30.13 15.02
N VAL A 148 -25.38 -30.15 13.89
CA VAL A 148 -23.94 -30.50 13.84
C VAL A 148 -23.11 -29.57 14.72
N ASP A 149 -23.40 -28.27 14.71
CA ASP A 149 -22.72 -27.32 15.59
C ASP A 149 -22.95 -27.62 17.07
N ARG A 150 -24.15 -28.04 17.46
CA ARG A 150 -24.49 -28.41 18.84
C ARG A 150 -23.86 -29.75 19.23
N THR A 151 -24.01 -30.78 18.41
CA THR A 151 -23.62 -32.16 18.73
C THR A 151 -22.13 -32.39 18.56
N VAL A 152 -21.55 -31.98 17.44
CA VAL A 152 -20.14 -32.22 17.09
C VAL A 152 -19.25 -31.12 17.64
N ARG A 153 -19.56 -29.84 17.35
CA ARG A 153 -18.71 -28.70 17.77
C ARG A 153 -18.98 -28.26 19.21
N ARG A 154 -19.97 -28.86 19.89
CA ARG A 154 -20.40 -28.51 21.25
C ARG A 154 -20.76 -27.04 21.41
N CYS A 155 -21.24 -26.38 20.36
CA CYS A 155 -21.69 -25.00 20.40
C CYS A 155 -23.04 -24.90 21.10
N LEU A 156 -23.16 -24.03 22.12
CA LEU A 156 -24.40 -23.92 22.90
C LEU A 156 -25.51 -23.17 22.16
N ASN A 157 -25.14 -22.26 21.25
CA ASN A 157 -26.09 -21.44 20.50
C ASN A 157 -25.44 -21.06 19.16
N PRO A 158 -25.64 -21.91 18.12
CA PRO A 158 -25.10 -21.70 16.78
C PRO A 158 -25.61 -20.41 16.13
N HIS A 159 -26.91 -20.12 16.26
CA HIS A 159 -27.51 -18.91 15.69
C HIS A 159 -26.79 -17.64 16.14
N ALA A 160 -26.55 -17.49 17.44
CA ALA A 160 -25.83 -16.33 17.96
C ALA A 160 -24.35 -16.28 17.53
N CYS A 161 -23.72 -17.42 17.20
CA CYS A 161 -22.38 -17.41 16.61
C CYS A 161 -22.42 -16.91 15.17
N VAL A 162 -23.39 -17.35 14.36
CA VAL A 162 -23.61 -16.83 13.00
C VAL A 162 -23.91 -15.32 13.03
N ALA A 163 -24.78 -14.87 13.93
CA ALA A 163 -25.08 -13.46 14.11
C ALA A 163 -23.83 -12.65 14.54
N ALA A 164 -22.98 -13.21 15.41
CA ALA A 164 -21.72 -12.58 15.79
C ALA A 164 -20.72 -12.50 14.62
N ALA A 165 -20.67 -13.50 13.74
CA ALA A 165 -19.87 -13.46 12.52
C ALA A 165 -20.37 -12.37 11.55
N ALA A 166 -21.69 -12.25 11.37
CA ALA A 166 -22.29 -11.17 10.58
C ALA A 166 -21.99 -9.79 11.16
N ALA A 167 -22.17 -9.62 12.47
CA ALA A 167 -21.82 -8.38 13.17
C ALA A 167 -20.33 -8.04 13.01
N ARG A 168 -19.47 -9.06 12.98
CA ARG A 168 -18.02 -8.89 12.80
C ARG A 168 -17.67 -8.36 11.41
N LEU A 169 -18.28 -8.86 10.34
CA LEU A 169 -18.06 -8.33 8.99
C LEU A 169 -18.49 -6.86 8.88
N LYS A 170 -19.57 -6.46 9.55
CA LYS A 170 -20.02 -5.05 9.61
C LYS A 170 -19.03 -4.09 10.30
N GLN A 171 -18.02 -4.60 10.98
CA GLN A 171 -16.93 -3.80 11.60
C GLN A 171 -15.72 -3.63 10.67
N ILE A 172 -15.74 -4.26 9.50
CA ILE A 172 -14.72 -4.16 8.46
C ILE A 172 -15.21 -3.19 7.39
N ARG A 173 -14.30 -2.37 6.83
CA ARG A 173 -14.63 -1.42 5.75
C ARG A 173 -15.10 -2.20 4.50
N PRO A 174 -16.08 -1.69 3.74
CA PRO A 174 -16.61 -2.36 2.54
C PRO A 174 -15.56 -2.77 1.52
N LYS A 175 -14.48 -1.98 1.37
CA LYS A 175 -13.31 -2.29 0.52
C LYS A 175 -12.75 -3.71 0.72
N TRP A 176 -12.87 -4.24 1.93
CA TRP A 176 -12.31 -5.53 2.33
C TRP A 176 -13.35 -6.64 2.48
N ILE A 177 -14.60 -6.37 2.08
CA ILE A 177 -15.66 -7.36 2.06
C ILE A 177 -15.84 -7.79 0.59
N PRO A 178 -15.73 -9.10 0.28
CA PRO A 178 -16.03 -9.61 -1.06
C PRO A 178 -17.44 -9.19 -1.46
N ASN A 179 -17.55 -8.47 -2.58
CA ASN A 179 -18.84 -8.06 -3.13
C ASN A 179 -19.28 -9.13 -4.13
N THR A 180 -20.49 -9.65 -3.97
CA THR A 180 -21.09 -10.58 -4.94
C THR A 180 -21.50 -9.90 -6.24
N ASN A 181 -21.56 -8.56 -6.28
CA ASN A 181 -22.10 -7.76 -7.38
C ASN A 181 -21.11 -6.76 -8.01
N GLU A 182 -19.81 -6.84 -7.70
CA GLU A 182 -18.83 -6.02 -8.43
C GLU A 182 -18.68 -6.57 -9.85
N ALA A 183 -18.68 -5.66 -10.84
CA ALA A 183 -18.36 -5.96 -12.23
C ALA A 183 -17.02 -6.71 -12.31
N PRO A 184 -16.83 -7.59 -13.32
CA PRO A 184 -15.62 -8.41 -13.43
C PRO A 184 -14.38 -7.55 -13.23
N GLU A 185 -13.43 -8.08 -12.45
CA GLU A 185 -12.19 -7.40 -12.13
C GLU A 185 -11.57 -6.84 -13.41
N PRO A 186 -10.98 -5.62 -13.36
CA PRO A 186 -10.25 -5.11 -14.50
C PRO A 186 -9.18 -6.16 -14.84
N THR A 187 -9.41 -6.91 -15.92
CA THR A 187 -8.44 -7.86 -16.43
C THR A 187 -7.13 -7.12 -16.56
N PRO A 188 -6.00 -7.67 -16.08
CA PRO A 188 -4.71 -7.05 -16.29
C PRO A 188 -4.54 -6.90 -17.79
N THR A 189 -4.76 -5.68 -18.30
CA THR A 189 -4.61 -5.40 -19.71
C THR A 189 -3.14 -5.64 -20.00
N THR A 190 -2.85 -6.73 -20.70
CA THR A 190 -1.61 -6.91 -21.45
C THR A 190 -1.62 -5.89 -22.58
N ALA A 191 -1.53 -4.60 -22.23
CA ALA A 191 -1.26 -3.53 -23.16
C ALA A 191 0.25 -3.52 -23.39
N ASP A 192 0.68 -4.47 -24.22
CA ASP A 192 1.75 -4.24 -25.18
C ASP A 192 1.27 -3.14 -26.13
N THR A 193 1.47 -1.90 -25.71
CA THR A 193 1.46 -0.75 -26.59
C THR A 193 2.53 0.21 -26.08
N THR A 194 3.64 0.16 -26.82
CA THR A 194 4.51 1.28 -27.18
C THR A 194 3.93 2.65 -26.86
N GLU A 195 4.45 3.30 -25.81
CA GLU A 195 4.73 4.74 -25.72
C GLU A 195 5.39 4.99 -24.35
N GLU A 196 6.64 5.41 -24.38
CA GLU A 196 7.47 5.69 -23.20
C GLU A 196 6.95 6.97 -22.52
N GLY A 197 6.09 6.84 -21.50
CA GLY A 197 5.74 8.01 -20.68
C GLY A 197 4.52 7.87 -19.78
N ASP A 198 3.55 7.03 -20.15
CA ASP A 198 2.31 6.95 -19.38
C ASP A 198 2.42 6.05 -18.14
N PHE A 199 2.10 6.64 -16.97
CA PHE A 199 2.03 5.92 -15.70
C PHE A 199 0.98 4.79 -15.80
N LYS A 200 1.46 3.55 -15.91
CA LYS A 200 0.61 2.36 -15.81
C LYS A 200 0.27 2.14 -14.33
N PRO A 201 -1.01 2.25 -13.91
CA PRO A 201 -1.38 1.90 -12.55
C PRO A 201 -0.98 0.44 -12.28
N PRO A 202 -0.55 0.12 -11.05
CA PRO A 202 -0.14 -1.24 -10.72
C PRO A 202 -1.29 -2.20 -11.03
N ALA A 203 -0.96 -3.31 -11.70
CA ALA A 203 -1.92 -4.37 -11.98
C ALA A 203 -2.63 -4.84 -10.70
N GLY A 204 -3.85 -5.38 -10.87
CA GLY A 204 -4.58 -6.02 -9.78
C GLY A 204 -3.69 -7.04 -9.07
N ILE A 205 -3.74 -7.05 -7.75
CA ILE A 205 -2.95 -7.99 -6.97
C ILE A 205 -3.64 -9.35 -6.95
N THR A 206 -2.87 -10.42 -7.17
CA THR A 206 -3.34 -11.81 -7.16
C THR A 206 -2.94 -12.55 -5.89
N THR A 207 -1.87 -12.10 -5.22
CA THR A 207 -1.41 -12.70 -3.95
C THR A 207 -1.28 -11.67 -2.83
N LEU A 208 -1.36 -12.13 -1.57
CA LEU A 208 -1.15 -11.26 -0.40
C LEU A 208 0.27 -10.66 -0.35
N ALA A 209 1.28 -11.38 -0.85
CA ALA A 209 2.63 -10.85 -0.91
C ALA A 209 2.72 -9.60 -1.80
N GLN A 210 1.95 -9.57 -2.91
CA GLN A 210 1.90 -8.44 -3.83
C GLN A 210 1.19 -7.20 -3.28
N GLY A 211 0.43 -7.31 -2.19
CA GLY A 211 -0.25 -6.17 -1.55
C GLY A 211 0.56 -5.49 -0.44
N LEU A 212 1.78 -5.93 -0.15
CA LEU A 212 2.66 -5.23 0.78
C LEU A 212 3.17 -3.91 0.17
N ARG A 213 3.05 -2.81 0.91
CA ARG A 213 3.52 -1.49 0.52
C ARG A 213 4.40 -0.91 1.62
N ALA A 214 5.47 -0.22 1.25
CA ALA A 214 6.29 0.57 2.17
C ALA A 214 5.88 2.04 2.06
N MET A 215 5.28 2.60 3.11
CA MET A 215 4.85 4.00 3.15
C MET A 215 5.93 4.85 3.83
N THR A 216 6.70 5.61 3.05
CA THR A 216 7.88 6.35 3.53
C THR A 216 7.56 7.62 4.34
N ARG A 217 6.29 8.09 4.39
CA ARG A 217 5.85 9.20 5.23
C ARG A 217 4.44 8.94 5.77
N ARG A 218 4.34 8.75 7.08
CA ARG A 218 3.08 8.50 7.80
C ARG A 218 2.67 9.70 8.68
N THR A 219 3.09 10.91 8.33
CA THR A 219 2.68 12.13 9.06
C THR A 219 1.18 12.40 8.86
N ASP A 220 0.60 11.87 7.78
CA ASP A 220 -0.82 11.97 7.51
C ASP A 220 -1.38 10.56 7.36
N GLU A 221 -2.42 10.22 8.13
CA GLU A 221 -3.25 9.06 7.78
C GLU A 221 -3.74 9.26 6.34
N PRO A 222 -3.62 8.26 5.45
CA PRO A 222 -4.19 8.37 4.13
C PRO A 222 -5.69 8.59 4.28
N LYS A 223 -6.14 9.84 4.07
CA LYS A 223 -7.56 10.15 3.94
C LYS A 223 -8.06 9.32 2.76
N GLU A 224 -8.93 8.37 3.06
CA GLU A 224 -9.69 7.64 2.06
C GLU A 224 -10.38 8.71 1.22
N ARG A 225 -9.93 8.93 -0.01
CA ARG A 225 -10.68 9.79 -0.91
C ARG A 225 -11.93 9.00 -1.25
N GLU A 226 -13.08 9.42 -0.71
CA GLU A 226 -14.38 8.78 -0.95
C GLU A 226 -14.69 8.66 -2.44
N ASN A 227 -14.06 9.51 -3.26
CA ASN A 227 -14.02 9.38 -4.70
C ASN A 227 -12.59 9.07 -5.15
N PRO A 228 -12.34 8.04 -5.98
CA PRO A 228 -11.10 8.00 -6.75
C PRO A 228 -10.96 9.34 -7.48
N PRO A 229 -9.73 9.86 -7.72
CA PRO A 229 -9.58 11.07 -8.52
C PRO A 229 -10.34 10.86 -9.82
N VAL A 230 -11.49 11.53 -9.94
CA VAL A 230 -12.24 11.61 -11.19
C VAL A 230 -11.26 12.28 -12.12
N ARG A 231 -10.80 11.58 -13.16
CA ARG A 231 -10.18 12.24 -14.31
C ARG A 231 -11.25 13.18 -14.81
N TRP A 232 -11.19 14.45 -14.40
CA TRP A 232 -11.69 15.53 -15.23
C TRP A 232 -11.06 15.24 -16.58
N ARG A 233 -11.87 14.91 -17.60
CA ARG A 233 -11.39 14.99 -18.97
C ARG A 233 -10.82 16.38 -19.05
N ALA A 234 -9.50 16.48 -19.14
CA ALA A 234 -8.85 17.75 -19.33
C ALA A 234 -9.54 18.33 -20.56
N GLU A 235 -10.23 19.46 -20.37
CA GLU A 235 -10.40 20.39 -21.48
C GLU A 235 -9.04 20.46 -22.15
N THR A 236 -9.02 20.16 -23.45
CA THR A 236 -7.81 20.05 -24.28
C THR A 236 -6.78 21.06 -23.82
N ILE A 237 -5.80 20.60 -23.02
CA ILE A 237 -4.70 21.44 -22.59
C ILE A 237 -4.01 21.79 -23.91
N PRO A 238 -3.92 23.08 -24.28
CA PRO A 238 -3.20 23.47 -25.48
C PRO A 238 -1.80 22.85 -25.41
N PRO A 239 -1.28 22.32 -26.52
CA PRO A 239 0.01 21.65 -26.52
C PRO A 239 1.05 22.54 -25.84
N PRO A 240 1.90 21.96 -24.97
CA PRO A 240 2.89 22.74 -24.24
C PRO A 240 3.74 23.52 -25.24
N ALA A 241 3.94 24.82 -24.98
CA ALA A 241 4.81 25.63 -25.82
C ALA A 241 6.21 24.99 -25.83
N GLU A 242 6.75 24.76 -27.03
CA GLU A 242 8.13 24.31 -27.22
C GLU A 242 9.03 25.55 -27.32
N VAL A 243 10.15 25.54 -26.60
CA VAL A 243 11.13 26.63 -26.63
C VAL A 243 12.52 26.03 -26.84
N GLU A 244 13.21 26.48 -27.88
CA GLU A 244 14.62 26.19 -28.10
C GLU A 244 15.47 27.28 -27.46
N ILE A 245 16.52 26.87 -26.74
CA ILE A 245 17.46 27.78 -26.08
C ILE A 245 18.87 27.39 -26.46
N PHE A 246 19.65 28.38 -26.89
CA PHE A 246 21.07 28.25 -27.17
C PHE A 246 21.88 28.69 -25.96
N ILE A 247 22.85 27.88 -25.57
CA ILE A 247 23.75 28.16 -24.46
C ILE A 247 25.19 28.26 -24.94
N ALA A 248 26.00 29.05 -24.24
CA ALA A 248 27.43 29.13 -24.50
C ALA A 248 28.22 29.39 -23.22
N GLY A 249 29.41 28.79 -23.12
CA GLY A 249 30.36 29.07 -22.04
C GLY A 249 31.60 29.78 -22.57
N VAL A 250 32.04 30.85 -21.88
CA VAL A 250 33.30 31.52 -22.18
C VAL A 250 34.16 31.61 -20.91
N VAL A 251 35.48 31.49 -21.08
CA VAL A 251 36.44 31.68 -19.99
C VAL A 251 37.43 32.77 -20.37
N HIS A 252 37.62 33.70 -19.45
CA HIS A 252 38.67 34.70 -19.51
C HIS A 252 39.72 34.43 -18.43
N ALA A 253 40.95 34.12 -18.84
CA ALA A 253 42.06 33.81 -17.95
C ALA A 253 43.26 34.74 -18.25
N PRO A 254 43.27 35.98 -17.72
CA PRO A 254 44.40 36.87 -17.91
C PRO A 254 45.60 36.39 -17.09
N VAL A 255 46.82 36.65 -17.58
CA VAL A 255 48.09 36.10 -17.07
C VAL A 255 48.36 36.39 -15.57
N SER A 256 47.69 37.40 -14.99
CA SER A 256 47.90 37.85 -13.61
C SER A 256 46.65 37.83 -12.72
N GLN A 257 45.52 37.27 -13.17
CA GLN A 257 44.30 37.20 -12.35
C GLN A 257 43.69 35.79 -12.37
N THR A 258 42.80 35.53 -11.42
CA THR A 258 42.02 34.30 -11.38
C THR A 258 41.12 34.21 -12.62
N ALA A 259 41.09 33.05 -13.27
CA ALA A 259 40.20 32.81 -14.40
C ALA A 259 38.74 33.09 -14.00
N CYS A 260 37.97 33.67 -14.90
CA CYS A 260 36.56 33.97 -14.73
C CYS A 260 35.78 33.38 -15.90
N ALA A 261 34.80 32.54 -15.60
CA ALA A 261 33.92 31.93 -16.58
C ALA A 261 32.54 32.60 -16.56
N ALA A 262 31.94 32.74 -17.74
CA ALA A 262 30.62 33.32 -17.92
C ALA A 262 29.76 32.46 -18.83
N ALA A 263 28.49 32.35 -18.46
CA ALA A 263 27.44 31.62 -19.13
C ALA A 263 26.58 32.59 -19.93
N GLY A 264 26.32 32.27 -21.20
CA GLY A 264 25.39 32.98 -22.07
C GLY A 264 24.16 32.11 -22.36
N ILE A 265 22.99 32.75 -22.38
CA ILE A 265 21.71 32.14 -22.74
C ILE A 265 21.06 33.02 -23.78
N PHE A 266 20.69 32.42 -24.91
CA PHE A 266 20.04 33.07 -26.03
C PHE A 266 18.81 32.27 -26.45
N ILE A 267 17.66 32.93 -26.56
CA ILE A 267 16.40 32.30 -26.94
C ILE A 267 16.04 32.70 -28.38
N GLU A 268 15.91 34.00 -28.63
CA GLU A 268 15.53 34.55 -29.93
C GLU A 268 15.92 36.03 -30.01
N ASP A 269 16.09 36.55 -31.23
CA ASP A 269 16.48 37.94 -31.44
C ASP A 269 15.50 38.93 -30.79
N GLY A 270 16.00 39.71 -29.83
CA GLY A 270 15.22 40.71 -29.11
C GLY A 270 14.49 40.17 -27.87
N SER A 271 14.76 38.93 -27.45
CA SER A 271 14.20 38.40 -26.21
C SER A 271 14.74 39.17 -25.01
N THR A 272 13.85 39.66 -24.14
CA THR A 272 14.25 40.28 -22.86
C THR A 272 14.81 39.26 -21.86
N ARG A 273 14.74 37.97 -22.20
CA ARG A 273 15.24 36.84 -21.41
C ARG A 273 16.67 36.44 -21.75
N ASP A 274 17.22 36.95 -22.86
CA ASP A 274 18.62 36.73 -23.22
C ASP A 274 19.52 37.32 -22.14
N THR A 275 20.44 36.53 -21.62
CA THR A 275 21.22 36.94 -20.45
C THR A 275 22.61 36.31 -20.44
N GLY A 276 23.58 37.09 -19.95
CA GLY A 276 24.93 36.64 -19.64
C GLY A 276 25.19 36.75 -18.14
N LYS A 277 25.69 35.69 -17.51
CA LYS A 277 26.01 35.66 -16.07
C LYS A 277 27.39 35.07 -15.82
N CYS A 278 28.18 35.72 -14.97
CA CYS A 278 29.40 35.13 -14.43
C CYS A 278 29.03 33.97 -13.50
N ILE A 279 29.72 32.83 -13.61
CA ILE A 279 29.50 31.73 -12.67
C ILE A 279 30.12 32.05 -11.30
N PRO A 280 29.62 31.50 -10.18
CA PRO A 280 30.15 31.80 -8.86
C PRO A 280 31.66 31.52 -8.74
N ILE A 281 32.41 32.47 -8.17
CA ILE A 281 33.89 32.44 -8.04
C ILE A 281 34.40 31.21 -7.26
N ALA A 282 33.58 30.67 -6.37
CA ALA A 282 33.93 29.49 -5.55
C ALA A 282 33.87 28.15 -6.33
N GLY A 283 33.43 28.15 -7.59
CA GLY A 283 33.34 26.96 -8.44
C GLY A 283 34.47 26.84 -9.47
N GLU A 284 34.51 25.71 -10.16
CA GLU A 284 35.41 25.49 -11.31
C GLU A 284 35.16 26.54 -12.41
N GLN A 285 36.22 27.21 -12.87
CA GLN A 285 36.15 28.26 -13.90
C GLN A 285 36.55 27.71 -15.27
N SER A 286 35.70 26.85 -15.84
CA SER A 286 35.91 26.21 -17.14
C SER A 286 34.75 26.49 -18.12
N PRO A 287 34.94 26.36 -19.45
CA PRO A 287 33.87 26.58 -20.43
C PRO A 287 32.69 25.64 -20.18
N TYR A 288 32.97 24.37 -19.87
CA TYR A 288 31.96 23.36 -19.55
C TYR A 288 31.17 23.68 -18.27
N ALA A 289 31.85 24.20 -17.23
CA ALA A 289 31.15 24.64 -16.02
C ALA A 289 30.21 25.82 -16.31
N ALA A 290 30.59 26.72 -17.22
CA ALA A 290 29.74 27.81 -17.67
C ALA A 290 28.54 27.33 -18.50
N GLU A 291 28.71 26.38 -19.42
CA GLU A 291 27.60 25.78 -20.18
C GLU A 291 26.60 25.06 -19.27
N LEU A 292 27.08 24.26 -18.30
CA LEU A 292 26.22 23.61 -17.31
C LEU A 292 25.44 24.63 -16.46
N PHE A 293 26.08 25.73 -16.09
CA PHE A 293 25.42 26.82 -15.39
C PHE A 293 24.37 27.52 -16.26
N ALA A 294 24.66 27.72 -17.55
CA ALA A 294 23.72 28.26 -18.54
C ALA A 294 22.47 27.37 -18.67
N ALA A 295 22.66 26.05 -18.81
CA ALA A 295 21.57 25.08 -18.87
C ALA A 295 20.70 25.11 -17.60
N LEU A 296 21.33 25.18 -16.42
CA LEU A 296 20.61 25.29 -15.16
C LEU A 296 19.77 26.56 -15.08
N GLU A 297 20.33 27.71 -15.44
CA GLU A 297 19.59 28.97 -15.45
C GLU A 297 18.47 28.98 -16.50
N ALA A 298 18.68 28.36 -17.66
CA ALA A 298 17.65 28.14 -18.69
C ALA A 298 16.45 27.35 -18.12
N THR A 299 16.69 26.25 -17.40
CA THR A 299 15.60 25.48 -16.77
C THR A 299 14.82 26.26 -15.69
N LYS A 300 15.45 27.23 -15.02
CA LYS A 300 14.80 28.06 -14.00
C LYS A 300 13.92 29.15 -14.59
N MET A 301 14.26 29.66 -15.78
CA MET A 301 13.50 30.71 -16.45
C MET A 301 12.34 30.16 -17.29
N THR A 302 12.38 28.89 -17.66
CA THR A 302 11.28 28.21 -18.36
C THR A 302 10.21 27.70 -17.40
N HIS A 303 8.94 27.77 -17.83
CA HIS A 303 7.84 27.21 -17.05
C HIS A 303 7.96 25.67 -16.98
N ARG A 304 7.48 25.06 -15.89
CA ARG A 304 7.60 23.60 -15.66
C ARG A 304 6.91 22.74 -16.72
N ASP A 305 5.95 23.33 -17.40
CA ASP A 305 5.14 22.65 -18.42
C ASP A 305 5.59 22.99 -19.86
N THR A 306 6.70 23.72 -20.03
CA THR A 306 7.29 24.05 -21.34
C THR A 306 8.28 22.97 -21.73
N VAL A 307 8.17 22.44 -22.94
CA VAL A 307 9.19 21.52 -23.49
C VAL A 307 10.41 22.36 -23.89
N LEU A 308 11.55 22.07 -23.27
CA LEU A 308 12.79 22.83 -23.44
C LEU A 308 13.81 22.00 -24.21
N THR A 309 14.25 22.52 -25.36
CA THR A 309 15.38 21.97 -26.14
C THR A 309 16.59 22.87 -25.92
N ILE A 310 17.68 22.31 -25.40
CA ILE A 310 18.93 23.05 -25.14
C ILE A 310 19.98 22.65 -26.18
N THR A 311 20.50 23.63 -26.89
CA THR A 311 21.55 23.46 -27.90
C THR A 311 22.80 24.22 -27.43
N SER A 312 23.96 23.57 -27.42
CA SER A 312 25.26 24.15 -27.03
C SER A 312 26.21 24.27 -28.22
#